data_AF-A0A4Q3YM46-F1
#
_entry.id   AF-A0A4Q3YM46-F1
#
_cell.length_a   1.000
_cell.length_b   1.000
_cell.length_c   1.000
_cell.angle_alpha   90.00
_cell.angle_beta   90.00
_cell.angle_gamma   90.00
#
_symmetry.space_group_name_H-M   'P 1'
#
loop_
_entity.id
_entity.type
_entity.pdbx_description
1 polymer ?
#
loop_
_entity_poly.entity_id
_entity_poly.type
_entity_poly.pdbx_seq_one_letter_code
_entity_poly.pdbx_strand_id
1 'polypeptide(L)'
;MIWPFGVRSKLLRELDKLAFYNDKGIAYSRHNDSQVESERSARTARIQQLVAAIGQDCFPSAFLEPLSSGLVATDMTGAYHRLVKDYFRNRSAP
;
A
#
# COMPACT_ATOMS: atom_id res chain seq x y z
N MET A 1 11.59 -1.70 -16.07
CA MET A 1 11.92 -2.97 -15.38
C MET A 1 10.63 -3.53 -14.79
N ILE A 2 10.15 -4.66 -15.34
CA ILE A 2 8.94 -5.36 -14.87
C ILE A 2 9.32 -6.01 -13.54
N TRP A 3 8.51 -5.83 -12.51
CA TRP A 3 8.72 -6.49 -11.22
C TRP A 3 7.68 -7.58 -11.02
N PRO A 4 7.80 -8.72 -11.72
CA PRO A 4 6.78 -9.75 -11.62
C PRO A 4 6.84 -10.49 -10.27
N PHE A 5 7.99 -10.48 -9.57
CA PHE A 5 8.19 -11.20 -8.31
C PHE A 5 9.15 -10.44 -7.36
N GLY A 6 8.80 -10.31 -6.08
CA GLY A 6 9.65 -9.67 -5.05
C GLY A 6 8.88 -9.00 -3.90
N VAL A 7 9.57 -8.65 -2.82
CA VAL A 7 8.98 -7.98 -1.62
C VAL A 7 8.33 -6.65 -2.00
N ARG A 8 8.94 -5.91 -2.92
CA ARG A 8 8.44 -4.62 -3.38
C ARG A 8 7.21 -4.76 -4.31
N SER A 9 7.12 -5.80 -5.14
CA SER A 9 5.88 -6.14 -5.87
C SER A 9 4.73 -6.52 -4.93
N LYS A 10 5.04 -7.25 -3.85
CA LYS A 10 4.07 -7.57 -2.79
C LYS A 10 3.56 -6.30 -2.12
N LEU A 11 4.44 -5.35 -1.83
CA LEU A 11 4.07 -4.06 -1.25
C LEU A 11 3.09 -3.30 -2.15
N LEU A 12 3.41 -3.17 -3.45
CA LEU A 12 2.53 -2.48 -4.39
C LEU A 12 1.16 -3.17 -4.49
N ARG A 13 1.12 -4.51 -4.48
CA ARG A 13 -0.14 -5.27 -4.47
C ARG A 13 -0.97 -5.03 -3.20
N GLU A 14 -0.34 -4.96 -2.02
CA GLU A 14 -1.09 -4.69 -0.80
C GLU A 14 -1.58 -3.25 -0.71
N LEU A 15 -0.83 -2.27 -1.24
CA LEU A 15 -1.29 -0.88 -1.37
C LEU A 15 -2.49 -0.75 -2.32
N ASP A 16 -2.45 -1.46 -3.47
CA ASP A 16 -3.54 -1.49 -4.44
C ASP A 16 -4.81 -2.09 -3.84
N LYS A 17 -4.69 -3.21 -3.12
CA LYS A 17 -5.80 -3.82 -2.38
C LYS A 17 -6.35 -2.90 -1.28
N LEU A 18 -5.48 -2.22 -0.53
CA LEU A 18 -5.91 -1.30 0.51
C LEU A 18 -6.69 -0.12 -0.07
N ALA A 19 -6.20 0.48 -1.16
CA ALA A 19 -6.92 1.53 -1.88
C ALA A 19 -8.30 1.03 -2.36
N PHE A 20 -8.36 -0.20 -2.87
CA PHE A 20 -9.62 -0.83 -3.27
C PHE A 20 -10.60 -1.01 -2.09
N TYR A 21 -10.13 -1.44 -0.91
CA TYR A 21 -10.94 -1.49 0.31
C TYR A 21 -11.31 -0.09 0.86
N ASN A 22 -10.54 0.95 0.55
CA ASN A 22 -10.77 2.32 1.00
C ASN A 22 -11.83 3.05 0.17
N ASP A 23 -11.87 2.80 -1.13
CA ASP A 23 -12.78 3.44 -2.09
C ASP A 23 -14.26 3.07 -1.89
N LYS A 24 -14.59 2.10 -1.02
CA LYS A 24 -15.96 1.60 -0.73
C LYS A 24 -16.89 1.64 -1.95
N GLY A 25 -16.43 1.02 -3.04
CA GLY A 25 -17.22 0.77 -4.23
C GLY A 25 -17.94 -0.58 -4.21
N ILE A 26 -18.61 -0.86 -5.33
CA ILE A 26 -19.50 -2.01 -5.64
C ILE A 26 -18.88 -3.40 -5.36
N ALA A 27 -17.55 -3.52 -5.33
CA ALA A 27 -16.84 -4.79 -5.22
C ALA A 27 -17.00 -5.51 -3.87
N TYR A 28 -17.39 -4.80 -2.80
CA TYR A 28 -17.50 -5.34 -1.45
C TYR A 28 -18.92 -5.52 -0.95
N SER A 29 -19.92 -5.57 -1.83
CA SER A 29 -21.32 -5.88 -1.49
C SER A 29 -21.51 -7.16 -0.64
N ARG A 30 -20.49 -8.02 -0.52
CA ARG A 30 -20.47 -9.24 0.29
C ARG A 30 -19.85 -9.09 1.69
N HIS A 31 -19.07 -8.04 1.96
CA HIS A 31 -18.43 -7.81 3.26
C HIS A 31 -19.17 -6.72 4.03
N ASN A 32 -19.47 -6.97 5.31
CA ASN A 32 -20.01 -5.95 6.20
C ASN A 32 -18.92 -4.97 6.65
N ASP A 33 -19.31 -3.87 7.30
CA ASP A 33 -18.37 -2.83 7.74
C ASP A 33 -17.26 -3.35 8.66
N SER A 34 -17.57 -4.32 9.54
CA SER A 34 -16.58 -4.94 10.42
C SER A 34 -15.54 -5.76 9.66
N GLN A 35 -15.97 -6.49 8.61
CA GLN A 35 -15.07 -7.25 7.74
C GLN A 35 -14.20 -6.32 6.89
N VAL A 36 -14.76 -5.20 6.40
CA VAL A 36 -13.99 -4.18 5.68
C VAL A 36 -12.90 -3.59 6.58
N GLU A 37 -13.23 -3.24 7.82
CA GLU A 37 -12.27 -2.68 8.76
C GLU A 37 -11.17 -3.69 9.16
N SER A 38 -11.57 -4.95 9.36
CA SER A 38 -10.63 -6.04 9.63
C SER A 38 -9.64 -6.24 8.48
N GLU A 39 -10.12 -6.22 7.22
CA GLU A 39 -9.26 -6.29 6.04
C GLU A 39 -8.33 -5.08 5.95
N ARG A 40 -8.83 -3.86 6.11
CA ARG A 40 -7.97 -2.64 6.10
C ARG A 40 -6.85 -2.71 7.14
N SER A 41 -7.18 -3.15 8.35
CA SER A 41 -6.21 -3.36 9.43
C SER A 41 -5.16 -4.41 9.06
N ALA A 42 -5.59 -5.56 8.53
CA ALA A 42 -4.69 -6.64 8.11
C ALA A 42 -3.76 -6.20 6.97
N ARG A 43 -4.27 -5.47 5.97
CA ARG A 43 -3.46 -4.93 4.86
C ARG A 43 -2.46 -3.90 5.34
N THR A 44 -2.86 -2.99 6.24
CA THR A 44 -1.98 -1.97 6.81
C THR A 44 -0.81 -2.61 7.58
N ALA A 45 -1.10 -3.59 8.43
CA ALA A 45 -0.05 -4.34 9.13
C ALA A 45 0.89 -5.06 8.15
N ARG A 46 0.35 -5.62 7.07
CA ARG A 46 1.16 -6.28 6.04
C ARG A 46 2.07 -5.30 5.28
N ILE A 47 1.56 -4.11 4.96
CA ILE A 47 2.34 -3.03 4.34
C ILE A 47 3.48 -2.62 5.26
N GLN A 48 3.23 -2.42 6.55
CA GLN A 48 4.28 -2.09 7.53
C GLN A 48 5.37 -3.17 7.61
N GLN A 49 4.98 -4.45 7.64
CA GLN A 49 5.95 -5.56 7.60
C GLN A 49 6.80 -5.56 6.33
N LEU A 50 6.19 -5.31 5.17
CA LEU A 50 6.90 -5.26 3.89
C LEU A 50 7.85 -4.06 3.82
N VAL A 51 7.44 -2.91 4.35
CA VAL A 51 8.29 -1.72 4.45
C VAL A 51 9.48 -1.96 5.36
N ALA A 52 9.28 -2.57 6.53
CA ALA A 52 10.38 -2.97 7.41
C ALA A 52 11.33 -3.96 6.75
N ALA A 53 10.81 -4.94 6.00
CA ALA A 53 11.62 -5.92 5.29
C ALA A 53 12.41 -5.34 4.10
N ILE A 54 11.90 -4.28 3.47
CA ILE A 54 12.59 -3.57 2.38
C ILE A 54 13.62 -2.57 2.93
N GLY A 55 13.40 -2.04 4.14
CA GLY A 55 14.17 -0.96 4.74
C GLY A 55 13.46 0.38 4.55
N GLN A 56 13.32 1.16 5.63
CA GLN A 56 12.62 2.46 5.59
C GLN A 56 13.36 3.50 4.73
N ASP A 57 14.68 3.41 4.65
CA ASP A 57 15.57 4.21 3.79
C ASP A 57 15.33 4.00 2.28
N CYS A 58 14.62 2.92 1.93
CA CYS A 58 14.17 2.65 0.57
C CYS A 58 12.90 3.41 0.17
N PHE A 59 12.37 4.29 1.02
CA PHE A 59 11.10 5.00 0.78
C PHE A 59 11.22 6.51 0.99
N PRO A 60 10.40 7.31 0.28
CA PRO A 60 10.29 8.73 0.56
C PRO A 60 9.57 8.99 1.88
N SER A 61 9.93 10.07 2.59
CA SER A 61 9.26 10.51 3.83
C SER A 61 7.76 10.73 3.64
N ALA A 62 7.36 11.25 2.48
CA ALA A 62 5.97 11.45 2.07
C ALA A 62 5.14 10.14 2.01
N PHE A 63 5.77 8.97 2.06
CA PHE A 63 5.10 7.69 2.24
C PHE A 63 5.19 7.16 3.67
N LEU A 64 6.34 7.33 4.32
CA LEU A 64 6.59 6.81 5.66
C LEU A 64 5.74 7.49 6.74
N GLU A 65 5.55 8.81 6.65
CA GLU A 65 4.72 9.58 7.59
C GLU A 65 3.23 9.17 7.54
N PRO A 66 2.59 9.08 6.35
CA PRO A 66 1.24 8.53 6.25
C PRO A 66 1.12 7.08 6.71
N LEU A 67 2.15 6.26 6.51
CA LEU A 67 2.13 4.86 6.89
C LEU A 67 2.20 4.66 8.41
N SER A 68 2.98 5.48 9.11
CA SER A 68 3.10 5.42 10.57
C SER A 68 1.86 6.00 11.28
N SER A 69 1.24 7.01 10.68
CA SER A 69 0.02 7.65 11.19
C SER A 69 -1.28 6.93 10.81
N GLY A 70 -1.22 5.92 9.92
CA GLY A 70 -2.39 5.19 9.44
C GLY A 70 -3.20 5.89 8.35
N LEU A 71 -2.76 7.07 7.87
CA LEU A 71 -3.40 7.81 6.77
C LEU A 71 -3.44 7.03 5.45
N VAL A 72 -2.57 6.04 5.25
CA VAL A 72 -2.66 5.15 4.09
C VAL A 72 -3.97 4.34 4.07
N ALA A 73 -4.57 4.07 5.24
CA ALA A 73 -5.86 3.38 5.36
C ALA A 73 -7.07 4.26 5.01
N THR A 74 -6.86 5.52 4.65
CA THR A 74 -7.92 6.42 4.16
C THR A 74 -7.71 6.86 2.72
N ASP A 75 -6.60 6.44 2.08
CA ASP A 75 -6.35 6.71 0.66
C ASP A 75 -7.22 5.83 -0.22
N MET A 76 -8.29 6.42 -0.75
CA MET A 76 -9.19 5.81 -1.73
C MET A 76 -8.67 5.90 -3.17
N THR A 77 -7.66 6.73 -3.43
CA THR A 77 -7.21 7.08 -4.79
C THR A 77 -6.01 6.26 -5.27
N GLY A 78 -5.41 5.46 -4.38
CA GLY A 78 -4.14 4.79 -4.63
C GLY A 78 -3.00 5.77 -4.88
N ALA A 79 -3.06 6.97 -4.30
CA ALA A 79 -1.99 7.96 -4.37
C ALA A 79 -0.68 7.41 -3.83
N TYR A 80 -0.73 6.69 -2.69
CA TYR A 80 0.48 6.11 -2.09
C TYR A 80 1.03 4.94 -2.92
N HIS A 81 0.16 4.14 -3.56
CA HIS A 81 0.60 3.14 -4.53
C HIS A 81 1.37 3.78 -5.69
N ARG A 82 0.82 4.85 -6.30
CA ARG A 82 1.47 5.59 -7.39
C ARG A 82 2.81 6.19 -6.96
N LEU A 83 2.83 6.86 -5.82
CA LEU A 83 4.03 7.48 -5.26
C LEU A 83 5.16 6.45 -5.05
N VAL A 84 4.87 5.31 -4.41
CA VAL A 84 5.88 4.26 -4.18
C VAL A 84 6.33 3.62 -5.50
N LYS A 85 5.40 3.38 -6.42
CA LYS A 85 5.70 2.81 -7.74
C LYS A 85 6.63 3.72 -8.54
N ASP A 86 6.34 5.01 -8.60
CA ASP A 86 7.14 5.99 -9.32
C ASP A 86 8.51 6.17 -8.68
N TYR A 87 8.58 6.19 -7.34
CA TYR A 87 9.83 6.24 -6.60
C TYR A 87 10.75 5.05 -6.94
N PHE A 88 10.21 3.82 -6.90
CA PHE A 88 10.96 2.63 -7.26
C PHE A 88 11.39 2.62 -8.73
N ARG A 89 10.54 3.14 -9.64
CA ARG A 89 10.88 3.26 -11.06
C ARG A 89 12.06 4.22 -11.26
N ASN A 90 12.05 5.37 -10.60
CA ASN A 90 13.08 6.41 -10.74
C ASN A 90 14.40 6.03 -10.08
N ARG A 91 14.39 5.31 -8.95
CA ARG A 91 15.61 4.76 -8.32
C ARG A 91 16.24 3.59 -9.09
N SER A 92 15.52 3.00 -10.03
CA SER A 92 16.02 1.91 -10.89
C SER A 92 16.55 2.41 -12.24
N ALA A 93 16.57 3.74 -12.46
CA ALA A 93 17.24 4.35 -13.59
C ALA A 93 18.75 4.44 -13.29
N PRO A 94 19.63 4.01 -14.22
CA PRO A 94 21.08 4.07 -14.05
C PRO A 94 21.62 5.49 -13.93
#